data_AF-A0AA34SG62-F1
#
_entry.id   AF-A0AA34SG62-F1
#
_cell.length_a   1.000
_cell.length_b   1.000
_cell.length_c   1.000
_cell.angle_alpha   90.00
_cell.angle_beta   90.00
_cell.angle_gamma   90.00
#
_symmetry.space_group_name_H-M   'P 1'
#
loop_
_entity.id
_entity.type
_entity.pdbx_description
1 polymer ?
#
loop_
_entity_poly.entity_id
_entity_poly.type
_entity_poly.pdbx_seq_one_letter_code
_entity_poly.pdbx_strand_id
1 'polypeptide(L)'
;MKLVKLTFALAAAASLSACIGAEGFEGSGFMGRGGVGADKGIDYGVNKHHLSDMIAGIWVDPHGCDHWIIDDGVEGYLSPRLTPDGLPVCSGVAPPNYAVGPFKDGSPIADPL
;
A
#
# COMPACT_ATOMS: atom_id res chain seq x y z
N MET A 1 33.67 -26.68 -21.25
CA MET A 1 32.35 -26.86 -21.89
C MET A 1 31.31 -27.57 -21.00
N LYS A 2 31.66 -28.65 -20.29
CA LYS A 2 30.71 -29.35 -19.40
C LYS A 2 30.27 -28.52 -18.19
N LEU A 3 31.21 -27.78 -17.59
CA LEU A 3 30.95 -26.92 -16.42
C LEU A 3 30.04 -25.73 -16.76
N VAL A 4 30.23 -25.09 -17.92
CA VAL A 4 29.41 -23.96 -18.39
C VAL A 4 27.96 -24.38 -18.70
N LYS A 5 27.76 -25.60 -19.22
CA LYS A 5 26.42 -26.16 -19.44
C LYS A 5 25.71 -26.44 -18.12
N LEU A 6 26.45 -26.90 -17.10
CA LEU A 6 25.89 -27.19 -15.78
C LEU A 6 25.50 -25.90 -15.05
N THR A 7 26.32 -24.85 -15.11
CA THR A 7 25.99 -23.55 -14.50
C THR A 7 24.78 -22.91 -15.16
N PHE A 8 24.67 -22.99 -16.49
CA PHE A 8 23.51 -22.46 -17.21
C PHE A 8 22.22 -23.24 -16.90
N ALA A 9 22.32 -24.57 -16.76
CA ALA A 9 21.20 -25.42 -16.38
C ALA A 9 20.71 -25.14 -14.94
N LEU A 10 21.62 -24.93 -13.99
CA LEU A 10 21.25 -24.54 -12.63
C LEU A 10 20.61 -23.15 -12.58
N ALA A 11 21.14 -22.18 -13.33
CA ALA A 11 20.57 -20.83 -13.38
C ALA A 11 19.17 -20.83 -13.99
N ALA A 12 18.93 -21.62 -15.05
CA ALA A 12 17.61 -21.79 -15.63
C ALA A 12 16.64 -22.53 -14.69
N ALA A 13 17.09 -23.56 -13.97
CA ALA A 13 16.24 -24.24 -12.99
C ALA A 13 15.85 -23.32 -11.82
N ALA A 14 16.77 -22.46 -11.36
CA ALA A 14 16.50 -21.47 -10.33
C ALA A 14 15.51 -20.39 -10.80
N SER A 15 15.57 -19.96 -12.07
CA SER A 15 14.64 -18.96 -12.61
C SER A 15 13.23 -19.52 -12.85
N LEU A 16 13.07 -20.82 -13.12
CA LEU A 16 11.75 -21.46 -13.26
C LEU A 16 11.07 -21.76 -11.91
N SER A 17 11.80 -21.85 -10.80
CA SER A 17 11.23 -22.11 -9.46
C SER A 17 10.47 -20.91 -8.88
N ALA A 18 10.53 -19.73 -9.50
CA ALA A 18 9.82 -18.54 -9.02
C ALA A 18 8.30 -18.55 -9.28
N CYS A 19 7.79 -19.54 -10.02
CA CYS A 19 6.37 -19.64 -10.39
C CYS A 19 5.54 -20.60 -9.51
N ILE A 20 6.15 -21.25 -8.51
CA ILE A 20 5.42 -22.14 -7.59
C ILE A 20 4.99 -21.30 -6.40
N GLY A 21 3.68 -21.09 -6.26
CA GLY A 21 3.07 -20.33 -5.18
C GLY A 21 3.61 -20.77 -3.82
N ALA A 22 4.26 -19.83 -3.12
CA ALA A 22 4.67 -20.00 -1.74
C ALA A 22 3.41 -19.99 -0.86
N GLU A 23 2.87 -21.17 -0.60
CA GLU A 23 1.85 -21.42 0.42
C GLU A 23 2.61 -22.13 1.56
N GLY A 24 3.15 -21.37 2.53
CA GLY A 24 3.67 -21.96 3.77
C GLY A 24 5.13 -21.71 4.17
N PHE A 25 5.76 -20.59 3.83
CA PHE A 25 7.02 -20.19 4.48
C PHE A 25 6.79 -19.02 5.44
N GLU A 26 6.56 -19.35 6.71
CA GLU A 26 6.43 -18.38 7.80
C GLU A 26 7.79 -17.76 8.17
N GLY A 27 7.82 -16.44 8.26
CA GLY A 27 8.73 -15.74 9.16
C GLY A 27 10.14 -15.47 8.62
N SER A 28 10.40 -14.20 8.30
CA SER A 28 11.70 -13.57 8.01
C SER A 28 12.30 -13.82 6.62
N GLY A 29 11.93 -12.95 5.68
CA GLY A 29 12.56 -12.84 4.37
C GLY A 29 12.42 -11.41 3.83
N PHE A 30 13.46 -10.93 3.17
CA PHE A 30 13.66 -9.58 2.58
C PHE A 30 12.62 -9.15 1.52
N MET A 31 11.62 -9.99 1.23
CA MET A 31 10.38 -9.63 0.56
C MET A 31 9.24 -10.22 1.39
N GLY A 32 8.62 -9.39 2.24
CA GLY A 32 7.65 -9.81 3.24
C GLY A 32 6.46 -10.58 2.64
N ARG A 33 6.45 -11.91 2.81
CA ARG A 33 5.26 -12.75 2.67
C ARG A 33 4.82 -13.29 4.04
N GLY A 34 4.78 -12.40 5.04
CA GLY A 34 3.79 -12.53 6.10
C GLY A 34 2.49 -11.96 5.52
N GLY A 35 1.47 -12.78 5.33
CA GLY A 35 0.21 -12.31 4.75
C GLY A 35 -0.31 -11.10 5.52
N VAL A 36 -0.69 -10.04 4.80
CA VAL A 36 -1.33 -8.87 5.41
C VAL A 36 -2.54 -9.37 6.18
N GLY A 37 -2.54 -9.17 7.50
CA GLY A 37 -3.58 -9.68 8.39
C GLY A 37 -4.96 -9.12 8.05
N ALA A 38 -5.99 -9.61 8.75
CA ALA A 38 -7.33 -9.03 8.65
C ALA A 38 -7.36 -7.57 9.14
N ASP A 39 -6.44 -7.22 10.04
CA ASP A 39 -6.22 -5.84 10.46
C ASP A 39 -5.56 -5.04 9.32
N LYS A 40 -6.29 -4.03 8.82
CA LYS A 40 -5.83 -3.09 7.79
C LYS A 40 -5.49 -1.72 8.37
N GLY A 41 -5.46 -1.58 9.70
CA GLY A 41 -5.04 -0.37 10.40
C GLY A 41 -3.52 -0.28 10.58
N ILE A 42 -2.76 -1.28 10.13
CA ILE A 42 -1.31 -1.35 10.30
C ILE A 42 -0.65 -1.20 8.93
N ASP A 43 0.29 -0.26 8.84
CA ASP A 43 1.27 -0.21 7.76
C ASP A 43 2.34 -1.29 7.95
N TYR A 44 2.85 -1.84 6.85
CA TYR A 44 3.84 -2.91 6.88
C TYR A 44 5.02 -2.57 5.97
N GLY A 45 6.24 -2.86 6.45
CA GLY A 45 7.45 -2.69 5.65
C GLY A 45 8.35 -1.64 6.26
N VAL A 46 8.78 -0.67 5.46
CA VAL A 46 9.60 0.47 5.90
C VAL A 46 8.65 1.49 6.55
N ASN A 47 9.05 2.10 7.67
CA ASN A 47 8.20 3.02 8.44
C ASN A 47 6.93 2.39 9.05
N LYS A 48 6.95 1.09 9.39
CA LYS A 48 5.83 0.42 10.03
C LYS A 48 5.28 1.15 11.27
N HIS A 49 4.02 1.59 11.20
CA HIS A 49 3.24 2.09 12.33
C HIS A 49 1.73 1.84 12.12
N HIS A 50 0.89 2.32 13.05
CA HIS A 50 -0.56 2.24 12.88
C HIS A 50 -1.04 3.47 12.08
N LEU A 51 -2.07 3.31 11.24
CA LEU A 51 -2.61 4.40 10.42
C LEU A 51 -3.20 5.54 11.27
N SER A 52 -3.53 5.26 12.54
CA SER A 52 -3.99 6.30 13.48
C SER A 52 -2.92 7.29 13.91
N ASP A 53 -1.64 6.97 13.66
CA ASP A 53 -0.54 7.87 14.01
C ASP A 53 -0.38 9.00 12.96
N MET A 54 -1.11 8.90 11.85
CA MET A 54 -1.14 9.86 10.75
C MET A 54 -2.41 10.71 10.76
N ILE A 55 -2.40 11.80 9.99
CA ILE A 55 -3.54 12.69 9.83
C ILE A 55 -4.15 12.51 8.45
N ALA A 56 -5.43 12.12 8.40
CA ALA A 56 -6.16 12.01 7.14
C ALA A 56 -6.60 13.39 6.61
N GLY A 57 -6.48 13.59 5.31
CA GLY A 57 -7.19 14.63 4.58
C GLY A 57 -8.44 14.10 3.88
N ILE A 58 -9.00 14.94 3.01
CA ILE A 58 -10.13 14.58 2.15
C ILE A 58 -9.70 14.69 0.69
N TRP A 59 -9.85 13.60 -0.06
CA TRP A 59 -9.84 13.61 -1.51
C TRP A 59 -11.27 13.63 -2.02
N VAL A 60 -11.57 14.52 -2.97
CA VAL A 60 -12.87 14.61 -3.61
C VAL A 60 -12.79 13.90 -4.96
N ASP A 61 -13.58 12.84 -5.13
CA ASP A 61 -13.60 12.03 -6.36
C ASP A 61 -14.23 12.79 -7.55
N PRO A 62 -14.20 12.25 -8.78
CA PRO A 62 -14.81 12.88 -9.95
C PRO A 62 -16.32 13.14 -9.84
N HIS A 63 -17.02 12.44 -8.93
CA HIS A 63 -18.44 12.61 -8.65
C HIS A 63 -18.70 13.67 -7.58
N GLY A 64 -17.66 14.23 -6.98
CA GLY A 64 -17.76 15.26 -5.94
C GLY A 64 -17.90 14.69 -4.53
N CYS A 65 -17.64 13.39 -4.32
CA CYS A 65 -17.79 12.74 -3.04
C CYS A 65 -16.44 12.52 -2.33
N ASP A 66 -16.49 12.58 -1.01
CA ASP A 66 -15.35 12.60 -0.11
C ASP A 66 -14.80 11.19 0.14
N HIS A 67 -13.48 11.09 0.13
CA HIS A 67 -12.72 9.94 0.60
C HIS A 67 -11.70 10.42 1.63
N TRP A 68 -11.54 9.66 2.70
CA TRP A 68 -10.37 9.81 3.55
C TRP A 68 -9.14 9.41 2.76
N ILE A 69 -8.12 10.25 2.79
CA ILE A 69 -6.83 9.99 2.14
C ILE A 69 -5.71 10.22 3.15
N ILE A 70 -4.76 9.29 3.16
CA ILE A 70 -3.47 9.44 3.82
C ILE A 70 -2.40 9.09 2.78
N ASP A 71 -1.34 9.87 2.79
CA ASP A 71 -0.16 9.71 1.97
C ASP A 71 1.04 9.56 2.89
N ASP A 72 1.53 8.33 3.02
CA ASP A 72 2.72 7.95 3.79
C ASP A 72 3.98 7.94 2.89
N GLY A 73 4.09 8.95 2.03
CA GLY A 73 5.21 9.11 1.11
C GLY A 73 4.97 8.41 -0.22
N VAL A 74 5.59 7.25 -0.43
CA VAL A 74 5.38 6.47 -1.68
C VAL A 74 4.09 5.64 -1.60
N GLU A 75 3.56 5.43 -0.40
CA GLU A 75 2.41 4.58 -0.13
C GLU A 75 1.19 5.42 0.26
N GLY A 76 0.02 5.06 -0.28
CA GLY A 76 -1.21 5.80 -0.07
C GLY A 76 -2.34 4.92 0.44
N TYR A 77 -3.14 5.46 1.35
CA TYR A 77 -4.33 4.83 1.93
C TYR A 77 -5.57 5.65 1.59
N LEU A 78 -6.63 4.97 1.19
CA LEU A 78 -7.87 5.62 0.80
C LEU A 78 -9.08 4.81 1.23
N SER A 79 -10.07 5.48 1.80
CA SER A 79 -11.37 4.87 2.10
C SER A 79 -12.51 5.86 1.85
N PRO A 80 -13.69 5.40 1.38
CA PRO A 80 -14.84 6.26 1.25
C PRO A 80 -15.23 6.86 2.59
N ARG A 81 -15.52 8.17 2.61
CA ARG A 81 -16.10 8.80 3.79
C ARG A 81 -17.62 8.59 3.73
N LEU A 82 -18.12 7.80 4.66
CA LEU A 82 -19.53 7.42 4.69
C LEU A 82 -20.28 8.08 5.85
N THR A 83 -21.57 8.33 5.65
CA THR A 83 -22.52 8.63 6.71
C THR A 83 -22.82 7.36 7.52
N PRO A 84 -23.44 7.48 8.72
CA PRO A 84 -23.77 6.31 9.54
C PRO A 84 -24.70 5.28 8.87
N ASP A 85 -25.50 5.71 7.90
CA ASP A 85 -26.36 4.88 7.06
C ASP A 85 -25.65 4.30 5.81
N GLY A 86 -24.35 4.55 5.67
CA GLY A 86 -23.51 3.97 4.62
C GLY A 86 -23.56 4.70 3.28
N LEU A 87 -24.14 5.90 3.22
CA LEU A 87 -24.13 6.73 2.01
C LEU A 87 -22.82 7.51 1.90
N PRO A 88 -22.34 7.79 0.66
CA PRO A 88 -21.19 8.66 0.47
C PRO A 88 -21.44 10.07 1.02
N VAL A 89 -20.45 10.63 1.70
CA VAL A 89 -20.45 12.06 2.04
C VAL A 89 -19.93 12.83 0.83
N CYS A 90 -20.64 13.86 0.39
CA CYS A 90 -20.20 14.73 -0.71
C CYS A 90 -20.25 16.18 -0.21
N SER A 91 -19.19 16.61 0.48
CA SER A 91 -19.21 17.83 1.30
C SER A 91 -18.97 19.11 0.53
N GLY A 92 -18.36 19.03 -0.65
CA GLY A 92 -17.94 20.21 -1.42
C GLY A 92 -16.74 20.95 -0.82
N VAL A 93 -15.96 20.30 0.05
CA VAL A 93 -14.76 20.90 0.68
C VAL A 93 -13.68 21.29 -0.35
N ALA A 94 -13.67 20.66 -1.52
CA ALA A 94 -12.76 20.94 -2.64
C ALA A 94 -13.44 20.65 -3.99
N PRO A 95 -12.88 21.14 -5.12
CA PRO A 95 -13.30 20.71 -6.45
C PRO A 95 -13.06 19.20 -6.68
N PRO A 96 -13.77 18.57 -7.64
CA PRO A 96 -13.48 17.19 -8.05
C PRO A 96 -12.01 17.00 -8.45
N ASN A 97 -11.44 15.86 -8.05
CA ASN A 97 -10.04 15.45 -8.23
C ASN A 97 -9.00 16.21 -7.39
N TYR A 98 -9.41 16.92 -6.33
CA TYR A 98 -8.48 17.58 -5.40
C TYR A 98 -8.46 16.92 -4.03
N ALA A 99 -7.27 16.88 -3.43
CA ALA A 99 -7.08 16.53 -2.03
C ALA A 99 -6.84 17.80 -1.19
N VAL A 100 -7.41 17.84 0.00
CA VAL A 100 -7.29 18.95 0.97
C VAL A 100 -7.03 18.43 2.37
N GLY A 101 -6.41 19.27 3.19
CA GLY A 101 -5.98 18.94 4.54
C GLY A 101 -4.55 18.38 4.60
N PRO A 102 -4.08 18.02 5.79
CA PRO A 102 -2.70 17.58 6.04
C PRO A 102 -2.47 16.10 5.70
N PHE A 103 -2.92 15.64 4.53
CA PHE A 103 -2.89 14.20 4.17
C PHE A 103 -1.49 13.62 4.02
N LYS A 104 -0.44 14.46 3.90
CA LYS A 104 0.97 14.07 3.86
C LYS A 104 1.68 14.17 5.23
N ASP A 105 0.97 14.60 6.28
CA ASP A 105 1.59 14.79 7.59
C ASP A 105 1.77 13.46 8.33
N GLY A 106 2.96 13.24 8.89
CA GLY A 106 3.29 12.08 9.72
C GLY A 106 4.31 11.13 9.08
N SER A 107 4.57 11.25 7.78
CA SER A 107 5.55 10.41 7.09
C SER A 107 6.97 11.03 7.06
N PRO A 108 8.01 10.26 7.41
CA PRO A 108 9.39 10.62 7.11
C PRO A 108 9.81 10.23 5.68
N ILE A 109 8.94 9.55 4.92
CA ILE A 109 9.23 9.06 3.57
C ILE A 109 8.92 10.17 2.57
N ALA A 110 9.91 10.53 1.76
CA ALA A 110 9.76 11.59 0.79
C ALA A 110 8.86 11.15 -0.38
N ASP A 111 7.83 11.95 -0.65
CA ASP A 111 7.03 11.87 -1.88
C ASP A 111 7.44 13.00 -2.84
N PRO A 112 8.08 12.69 -3.99
CA PRO A 112 8.48 13.69 -4.98
C PRO A 112 7.33 14.19 -5.87
N LEU A 113 6.10 13.67 -5.71
CA LEU A 113 4.92 14.04 -6.50
C LEU A 113 4.03 15.12 -5.86
#